data_AF-A0A7Y5J1M1-F1
#
_entry.id   AF-A0A7Y5J1M1-F1
#
_cell.length_a   1.000
_cell.length_b   1.000
_cell.length_c   1.000
_cell.angle_alpha   90.00
_cell.angle_beta   90.00
_cell.angle_gamma   90.00
#
_symmetry.space_group_name_H-M   'P 1'
#
loop_
_entity.id
_entity.type
_entity.pdbx_description
1 polymer ?
#
loop_
_entity_poly.entity_id
_entity_poly.type
_entity_poly.pdbx_seq_one_letter_code
_entity_poly.pdbx_strand_id
1 'polypeptide(L)'
;MKNILYVLLFLATTARAQNPGAVPPLDGRQYGVVLEHPGMKSVIVKSDISYLNNDKGNLHMDVYLPPGLKKQEKRPAIVFLNAVGDQEGESKLKSWGIYTSWPRLMAANGYIGISMESDGDRIQESLRGIFDFLAKNAGQFNIDPEKMGVYAASANVGQSVAYLMGEHANKGIRAAVLYYGHHQAGPYRKDLPVLSVIAEGDLHRSPGTADNLWKNVLANYAPWTIKMASGLPHAFDAFSDNDAARRIVMETISFWKNNLDPVPVPSWKPAEGRDLLGTVGIDRAKALGMLDQMTKKYPEDITVLAYYANELSADGQLAAAESVYLKMLKISPGDVHAMMDLIALLYKQKKTEEAEKWLATAFSSTRPSADAYNNLAYNLLVLGEDAEAAKCYEKAISIKPEGLTYYNLACAYSKSKNPDKAFAALEKAIEHGFTYRNQFEHDPDLEPLKSDSRFQVLLAKTK
;
A
#
# COMPACT_ATOMS: atom_id res chain seq x y z
N MET A 1 -12.21 31.77 0.72
CA MET A 1 -10.88 32.15 0.15
C MET A 1 -10.20 33.33 0.87
N LYS A 2 -10.92 34.30 1.48
CA LYS A 2 -10.30 35.44 2.18
C LYS A 2 -9.68 35.16 3.57
N ASN A 3 -9.95 34.02 4.22
CA ASN A 3 -9.54 33.79 5.62
C ASN A 3 -8.24 32.97 5.82
N ILE A 4 -7.70 32.33 4.76
CA ILE A 4 -6.47 31.50 4.87
C ILE A 4 -5.20 32.37 4.80
N LEU A 5 -5.28 33.55 4.18
CA LEU A 5 -4.17 34.50 4.08
C LEU A 5 -3.82 35.15 5.43
N TYR A 6 -4.74 35.16 6.40
CA TYR A 6 -4.59 35.94 7.64
C TYR A 6 -3.62 35.36 8.68
N VAL A 7 -3.28 34.07 8.62
CA VAL A 7 -2.43 33.45 9.66
C VAL A 7 -0.94 33.70 9.42
N LEU A 8 -0.51 33.91 8.18
CA LEU A 8 0.86 34.34 7.87
C LEU A 8 1.03 35.86 7.90
N LEU A 9 -0.03 36.64 7.63
CA LEU A 9 0.05 38.11 7.62
C LEU A 9 0.12 38.76 9.03
N PHE A 10 -0.29 38.07 10.09
CA PHE A 10 -0.34 38.69 11.44
C PHE A 10 1.00 38.73 12.20
N LEU A 11 2.11 38.33 11.60
CA LEU A 11 3.46 38.55 12.14
C LEU A 11 4.18 39.76 11.54
N ALA A 12 3.58 40.47 10.59
CA ALA A 12 4.14 41.67 9.98
C ALA A 12 3.59 42.95 10.64
N THR A 13 3.70 43.11 11.95
CA THR A 13 3.64 44.46 12.53
C THR A 13 4.98 45.14 12.26
N THR A 14 4.95 46.16 11.42
CA THR A 14 6.10 47.00 11.07
C THR A 14 6.55 47.83 12.28
N ALA A 15 7.31 47.21 13.18
CA ALA A 15 8.26 47.96 13.99
C ALA A 15 9.40 48.39 13.06
N ARG A 16 9.30 49.60 12.49
CA ARG A 16 10.45 50.30 11.89
C ARG A 16 11.49 50.47 13.00
N ALA A 17 12.37 49.48 13.16
CA ALA A 17 13.47 49.53 14.11
C ALA A 17 14.49 50.55 13.63
N GLN A 18 14.87 51.45 14.54
CA GLN A 18 15.90 52.48 14.38
C GLN A 18 17.32 51.91 14.27
N ASN A 19 17.49 50.69 13.74
CA ASN A 19 18.77 50.01 13.65
C ASN A 19 18.80 49.11 12.40
N PRO A 20 19.34 49.58 11.25
CA PRO A 20 19.23 48.90 9.96
C PRO A 20 20.00 47.56 9.85
N GLY A 21 20.59 47.07 10.94
CA GLY A 21 21.32 45.79 10.99
C GLY A 21 20.76 44.72 11.92
N ALA A 22 19.80 45.03 12.79
CA ALA A 22 19.24 44.05 13.72
C ALA A 22 17.94 43.48 13.15
N VAL A 23 17.97 42.20 12.80
CA VAL A 23 16.76 41.46 12.43
C VAL A 23 15.84 41.38 13.66
N PRO A 24 14.53 41.66 13.53
CA PRO A 24 13.57 41.39 14.60
C PRO A 24 13.52 39.91 14.98
N PRO A 25 13.63 39.54 16.28
CA PRO A 25 13.62 38.14 16.72
C PRO A 25 12.30 37.42 16.46
N LEU A 26 11.22 38.12 16.09
CA LEU A 26 9.92 37.52 15.75
C LEU A 26 9.68 37.49 14.23
N ASP A 27 10.69 37.80 13.42
CA ASP A 27 10.57 37.70 11.97
C ASP A 27 10.55 36.24 11.52
N GLY A 28 9.33 35.70 11.37
CA GLY A 28 9.04 34.34 10.91
C GLY A 28 9.78 33.93 9.63
N ARG A 29 10.12 34.91 8.77
CA ARG A 29 10.75 34.68 7.46
C ARG A 29 12.20 34.24 7.57
N GLN A 30 12.82 34.35 8.74
CA GLN A 30 14.23 33.99 8.93
C GLN A 30 14.44 32.56 9.41
N TYR A 31 13.40 31.94 9.97
CA TYR A 31 13.50 30.61 10.53
C TYR A 31 13.56 29.57 9.43
N GLY A 32 14.59 28.73 9.50
CA GLY A 32 14.80 27.58 8.63
C GLY A 32 14.22 26.30 9.22
N VAL A 33 14.44 25.20 8.51
CA VAL A 33 14.08 23.87 9.00
C VAL A 33 14.79 23.56 10.33
N VAL A 34 14.06 22.98 11.29
CA VAL A 34 14.53 22.70 12.67
C VAL A 34 15.59 21.58 12.76
N LEU A 35 16.00 21.00 11.63
CA LEU A 35 17.03 19.95 11.57
C LEU A 35 18.28 20.48 10.89
N GLU A 36 19.39 20.58 11.62
CA GLU A 36 20.70 20.87 11.05
C GLU A 36 21.37 19.58 10.54
N HIS A 37 22.11 19.69 9.44
CA HIS A 37 23.04 18.68 8.98
C HIS A 37 24.40 19.33 8.69
N PRO A 38 25.54 18.78 9.17
CA PRO A 38 26.86 19.43 9.02
C PRO A 38 27.21 19.80 7.58
N GLY A 39 26.83 18.95 6.62
CA GLY A 39 27.04 19.17 5.18
C GLY A 39 26.32 20.40 4.60
N MET A 40 25.32 20.97 5.27
CA MET A 40 24.58 22.14 4.79
C MET A 40 25.49 23.36 4.56
N LYS A 41 26.56 23.49 5.37
CA LYS A 41 27.55 24.57 5.25
C LYS A 41 28.44 24.43 4.01
N SER A 42 28.52 23.23 3.45
CA SER A 42 29.34 22.90 2.27
C SER A 42 28.52 22.81 0.98
N VAL A 43 27.22 23.12 1.03
CA VAL A 43 26.34 23.12 -0.15
C VAL A 43 26.73 24.26 -1.08
N ILE A 44 26.90 23.95 -2.36
CA ILE A 44 27.17 24.95 -3.39
C ILE A 44 25.84 25.45 -3.92
N VAL A 45 25.61 26.75 -3.85
CA VAL A 45 24.36 27.37 -4.34
C VAL A 45 24.64 28.12 -5.64
N LYS A 46 23.91 27.76 -6.70
CA LYS A 46 23.83 28.54 -7.94
C LYS A 46 22.53 29.34 -7.88
N SER A 47 22.62 30.63 -7.62
CA SER A 47 21.45 31.49 -7.42
C SER A 47 21.02 32.20 -8.69
N ASP A 48 19.78 32.66 -8.69
CA ASP A 48 19.20 33.63 -9.62
C ASP A 48 19.14 33.17 -11.09
N ILE A 49 18.91 31.87 -11.29
CA ILE A 49 18.80 31.28 -12.63
C ILE A 49 17.39 31.51 -13.16
N SER A 50 17.25 32.29 -14.24
CA SER A 50 15.96 32.46 -14.93
C SER A 50 15.49 31.13 -15.54
N TYR A 51 14.25 30.73 -15.23
CA TYR A 51 13.67 29.46 -15.71
C TYR A 51 12.41 29.67 -16.58
N LEU A 52 11.68 30.77 -16.39
CA LEU A 52 10.50 31.11 -17.16
C LEU A 52 10.44 32.62 -17.38
N ASN A 53 10.20 33.03 -18.62
CA ASN A 53 9.91 34.42 -18.96
C ASN A 53 8.43 34.51 -19.34
N ASN A 54 7.71 35.43 -18.69
CA ASN A 54 6.35 35.78 -19.03
C ASN A 54 6.22 37.30 -19.17
N ASP A 55 5.03 37.79 -19.47
CA ASP A 55 4.71 39.23 -19.61
C ASP A 55 4.92 40.05 -18.32
N LYS A 56 5.05 39.41 -17.14
CA LYS A 56 5.42 40.05 -15.87
C LYS A 56 6.92 40.00 -15.58
N GLY A 57 7.72 39.40 -16.46
CA GLY A 57 9.18 39.32 -16.36
C GLY A 57 9.70 37.89 -16.21
N ASN A 58 10.94 37.79 -15.76
CA ASN A 58 11.60 36.51 -15.51
C ASN A 58 11.27 36.01 -14.12
N LEU A 59 10.95 34.73 -14.01
CA LEU A 59 10.93 33.98 -12.76
C LEU A 59 12.26 33.26 -12.59
N HIS A 60 12.82 33.36 -11.39
CA HIS A 60 14.14 32.82 -11.07
C HIS A 60 14.07 31.64 -10.10
N MET A 61 15.09 30.79 -10.15
CA MET A 61 15.30 29.68 -9.23
C MET A 61 16.72 29.69 -8.68
N ASP A 62 16.90 29.04 -7.53
CA ASP A 62 18.22 28.74 -6.97
C ASP A 62 18.40 27.21 -6.93
N VAL A 63 19.60 26.75 -7.28
CA VAL A 63 19.97 25.33 -7.32
C VAL A 63 21.02 25.04 -6.26
N TYR A 64 20.72 24.08 -5.39
CA TYR A 64 21.52 23.67 -4.24
C TYR A 64 22.16 22.32 -4.56
N LEU A 65 23.46 22.34 -4.80
CA LEU A 65 24.22 21.16 -5.22
C LEU A 65 24.85 20.46 -4.01
N PRO A 66 24.75 19.12 -3.93
CA PRO A 66 25.40 18.34 -2.88
C PRO A 66 26.90 18.61 -2.76
N PRO A 67 27.44 18.63 -1.53
CA PRO A 67 28.89 18.61 -1.33
C PRO A 67 29.52 17.37 -2.01
N GLY A 68 30.60 17.58 -2.76
CA GLY A 68 31.34 16.48 -3.41
C GLY A 68 30.71 15.92 -4.70
N LEU A 69 29.68 16.59 -5.26
CA LEU A 69 29.06 16.21 -6.53
C LEU A 69 30.09 16.16 -7.67
N LYS A 70 30.22 14.99 -8.33
CA LYS A 70 31.16 14.81 -9.45
C LYS A 70 30.60 15.36 -10.75
N LYS A 71 31.48 15.85 -11.64
CA LYS A 71 31.10 16.55 -12.89
C LYS A 71 30.11 15.78 -13.78
N GLN A 72 30.22 14.45 -13.89
CA GLN A 72 29.34 13.62 -14.74
C GLN A 72 28.23 12.90 -13.97
N GLU A 73 28.20 13.05 -12.65
CA GLU A 73 27.23 12.37 -11.80
C GLU A 73 25.87 13.05 -11.92
N LYS A 74 24.81 12.25 -12.01
CA LYS A 74 23.44 12.74 -11.94
C LYS A 74 22.82 12.37 -10.60
N ARG A 75 22.02 13.28 -10.04
CA ARG A 75 21.31 13.11 -8.77
C ARG A 75 19.82 13.40 -8.93
N PRO A 76 18.95 12.74 -8.15
CA PRO A 76 17.56 13.14 -8.05
C PRO A 76 17.46 14.59 -7.55
N ALA A 77 16.45 15.32 -8.03
CA ALA A 77 16.21 16.71 -7.64
C ALA A 77 14.90 16.85 -6.87
N ILE A 78 14.87 17.73 -5.86
CA ILE A 78 13.68 18.03 -5.07
C ILE A 78 13.35 19.51 -5.26
N VAL A 79 12.19 19.78 -5.85
CA VAL A 79 11.70 21.15 -6.07
C VAL A 79 10.81 21.56 -4.91
N PHE A 80 11.21 22.61 -4.22
CA PHE A 80 10.46 23.25 -3.14
C PHE A 80 9.53 24.28 -3.76
N LEU A 81 8.27 23.88 -3.92
CA LEU A 81 7.28 24.66 -4.65
C LEU A 81 6.81 25.85 -3.82
N ASN A 82 7.08 27.03 -4.37
CA ASN A 82 6.33 28.24 -4.10
C ASN A 82 5.23 28.34 -5.17
N ALA A 83 4.01 27.96 -4.82
CA ALA A 83 2.86 27.97 -5.71
C ALA A 83 1.88 29.11 -5.38
N VAL A 84 1.91 29.74 -4.22
CA VAL A 84 1.08 30.94 -3.95
C VAL A 84 1.62 32.17 -4.70
N GLY A 85 2.92 32.13 -5.03
CA GLY A 85 3.61 33.17 -5.79
C GLY A 85 4.03 34.37 -4.95
N ASP A 86 4.89 35.19 -5.52
CA ASP A 86 5.45 36.36 -4.85
C ASP A 86 4.51 37.57 -4.98
N GLN A 87 4.36 38.33 -3.89
CA GLN A 87 3.59 39.58 -3.87
C GLN A 87 4.49 40.78 -4.15
N GLU A 88 3.95 41.81 -4.79
CA GLU A 88 4.69 43.04 -5.08
C GLU A 88 5.06 43.79 -3.79
N GLY A 89 6.30 44.27 -3.70
CA GLY A 89 6.80 44.99 -2.53
C GLY A 89 7.21 44.12 -1.34
N GLU A 90 7.04 42.79 -1.40
CA GLU A 90 7.50 41.86 -0.38
C GLU A 90 8.81 41.15 -0.78
N SER A 91 9.56 40.68 0.22
CA SER A 91 10.71 39.80 0.00
C SER A 91 10.23 38.49 -0.65
N LYS A 92 10.88 38.08 -1.76
CA LYS A 92 10.58 36.83 -2.47
C LYS A 92 10.50 35.65 -1.52
N LEU A 93 9.50 34.79 -1.66
CA LEU A 93 9.30 33.63 -0.77
C LEU A 93 10.51 32.69 -0.81
N LYS A 94 11.15 32.53 -1.99
CA LYS A 94 12.37 31.71 -2.12
C LYS A 94 13.53 32.18 -1.24
N SER A 95 13.51 33.44 -0.79
CA SER A 95 14.55 34.02 0.07
C SER A 95 14.33 33.76 1.57
N TRP A 96 13.15 33.25 1.97
CA TRP A 96 12.87 32.97 3.37
C TRP A 96 13.72 31.79 3.88
N GLY A 97 13.99 31.78 5.19
CA GLY A 97 14.80 30.77 5.88
C GLY A 97 14.36 29.35 5.54
N ILE A 98 13.06 29.08 5.54
CA ILE A 98 12.53 27.75 5.24
C ILE A 98 12.81 27.30 3.79
N TYR A 99 12.67 28.21 2.82
CA TYR A 99 12.92 27.93 1.39
C TYR A 99 14.39 27.94 1.01
N THR A 100 15.28 28.35 1.91
CA THR A 100 16.74 28.31 1.70
C THR A 100 17.42 27.20 2.50
N SER A 101 16.85 26.80 3.63
CA SER A 101 17.41 25.76 4.51
C SER A 101 16.95 24.36 4.14
N TRP A 102 15.69 24.15 3.74
CA TRP A 102 15.21 22.85 3.26
C TRP A 102 15.97 22.34 2.01
N PRO A 103 16.16 23.14 0.94
CA PRO A 103 16.99 22.72 -0.19
C PRO A 103 18.44 22.41 0.20
N ARG A 104 19.02 23.16 1.15
CA ARG A 104 20.34 22.86 1.71
C ARG A 104 20.36 21.55 2.47
N LEU A 105 19.33 21.26 3.25
CA LEU A 105 19.23 19.99 3.99
C LEU A 105 19.15 18.82 3.01
N MET A 106 18.37 18.93 1.93
CA MET A 106 18.32 17.90 0.88
C MET A 106 19.66 17.76 0.14
N ALA A 107 20.31 18.88 -0.18
CA ALA A 107 21.65 18.88 -0.77
C ALA A 107 22.69 18.21 0.11
N ALA A 108 22.64 18.46 1.41
CA ALA A 108 23.52 17.81 2.37
C ALA A 108 23.25 16.30 2.49
N ASN A 109 22.06 15.83 2.12
CA ASN A 109 21.69 14.41 2.04
C ASN A 109 21.83 13.82 0.61
N GLY A 110 22.48 14.52 -0.31
CA GLY A 110 22.85 13.97 -1.62
C GLY A 110 21.89 14.25 -2.78
N TYR A 111 20.80 15.00 -2.54
CA TYR A 111 19.83 15.41 -3.56
C TYR A 111 20.12 16.80 -4.12
N ILE A 112 19.65 17.13 -5.32
CA ILE A 112 19.72 18.53 -5.77
C ILE A 112 18.49 19.27 -5.25
N GLY A 113 18.69 20.25 -4.37
CA GLY A 113 17.61 21.10 -3.88
C GLY A 113 17.32 22.23 -4.88
N ILE A 114 16.05 22.57 -5.08
CA ILE A 114 15.65 23.68 -5.97
C ILE A 114 14.60 24.52 -5.27
N SER A 115 14.84 25.83 -5.14
CA SER A 115 13.83 26.80 -4.71
C SER A 115 13.47 27.71 -5.87
N MET A 116 12.20 28.08 -6.01
CA MET A 116 11.71 28.83 -7.17
C MET A 116 10.86 30.04 -6.76
N GLU A 117 10.89 31.07 -7.59
CA GLU A 117 9.85 32.11 -7.64
C GLU A 117 8.62 31.58 -8.40
N SER A 118 7.45 32.20 -8.21
CA SER A 118 6.25 31.88 -8.98
C SER A 118 5.42 33.14 -9.20
N ASP A 119 4.77 33.20 -10.37
CA ASP A 119 3.72 34.17 -10.63
C ASP A 119 2.46 33.75 -9.86
N GLY A 120 2.04 34.53 -8.88
CA GLY A 120 0.90 34.22 -8.01
C GLY A 120 -0.44 34.18 -8.75
N ASP A 121 -0.53 34.81 -9.92
CA ASP A 121 -1.74 34.77 -10.74
C ASP A 121 -1.72 33.60 -11.74
N ARG A 122 -0.53 33.07 -12.06
CA ARG A 122 -0.32 32.01 -13.07
C ARG A 122 0.51 30.88 -12.51
N ILE A 123 -0.02 30.33 -11.42
CA ILE A 123 0.61 29.30 -10.62
C ILE A 123 0.91 28.05 -11.46
N GLN A 124 -0.09 27.54 -12.19
CA GLN A 124 0.07 26.32 -13.00
C GLN A 124 1.06 26.51 -14.16
N GLU A 125 1.17 27.73 -14.71
CA GLU A 125 2.19 28.05 -15.71
C GLU A 125 3.59 28.03 -15.08
N SER A 126 3.75 28.63 -13.91
CA SER A 126 5.02 28.64 -13.17
C SER A 126 5.47 27.21 -12.81
N LEU A 127 4.54 26.38 -12.30
CA LEU A 127 4.79 24.97 -11.98
C LEU A 127 5.17 24.14 -13.20
N ARG A 128 4.46 24.29 -14.33
CA ARG A 128 4.85 23.62 -15.57
C ARG A 128 6.20 24.11 -16.08
N GLY A 129 6.41 25.43 -16.07
CA GLY A 129 7.62 26.08 -16.57
C GLY A 129 8.89 25.62 -15.86
N ILE A 130 8.87 25.50 -14.53
CA ILE A 130 10.04 25.01 -13.78
C ILE A 130 10.38 23.57 -14.18
N PHE A 131 9.41 22.67 -14.27
CA PHE A 131 9.69 21.27 -14.61
C PHE A 131 10.09 21.07 -16.07
N ASP A 132 9.51 21.84 -17.00
CA ASP A 132 9.91 21.83 -18.41
C ASP A 132 11.35 22.36 -18.56
N PHE A 133 11.68 23.45 -17.85
CA PHE A 133 13.02 24.00 -17.82
C PHE A 133 14.03 22.99 -17.26
N LEU A 134 13.72 22.34 -16.15
CA LEU A 134 14.60 21.35 -15.53
C LEU A 134 14.78 20.12 -16.41
N ALA A 135 13.72 19.61 -17.03
CA ALA A 135 13.81 18.48 -17.97
C ALA A 135 14.71 18.80 -19.17
N LYS A 136 14.59 20.02 -19.73
CA LYS A 136 15.41 20.46 -20.86
C LYS A 136 16.88 20.73 -20.49
N ASN A 137 17.14 21.25 -19.29
CA ASN A 137 18.45 21.73 -18.87
C ASN A 137 19.13 20.86 -17.80
N ALA A 138 18.60 19.66 -17.51
CA ALA A 138 19.04 18.81 -16.41
C ALA A 138 20.56 18.58 -16.37
N GLY A 139 21.19 18.41 -17.53
CA GLY A 139 22.64 18.21 -17.65
C GLY A 139 23.49 19.37 -17.13
N GLN A 140 23.00 20.62 -17.21
CA GLN A 140 23.70 21.81 -16.70
C GLN A 140 23.78 21.83 -15.16
N PHE A 141 22.86 21.12 -14.51
CA PHE A 141 22.68 21.11 -13.07
C PHE A 141 22.92 19.74 -12.44
N ASN A 142 23.41 18.75 -13.20
CA ASN A 142 23.65 17.39 -12.72
C ASN A 142 22.36 16.68 -12.24
N ILE A 143 21.21 17.07 -12.79
CA ILE A 143 19.91 16.50 -12.43
C ILE A 143 19.66 15.23 -13.25
N ASP A 144 19.08 14.23 -12.60
CA ASP A 144 18.40 13.13 -13.28
C ASP A 144 16.94 13.54 -13.56
N PRO A 145 16.57 13.88 -14.81
CA PRO A 145 15.24 14.37 -15.12
C PRO A 145 14.15 13.30 -14.94
N GLU A 146 14.51 12.02 -14.80
CA GLU A 146 13.55 10.93 -14.58
C GLU A 146 13.29 10.66 -13.08
N LYS A 147 13.97 11.40 -12.20
CA LYS A 147 13.93 11.22 -10.74
C LYS A 147 13.82 12.56 -10.03
N MET A 148 12.66 13.20 -10.17
CA MET A 148 12.34 14.44 -9.49
C MET A 148 11.32 14.23 -8.37
N GLY A 149 11.43 15.03 -7.32
CA GLY A 149 10.52 15.11 -6.20
C GLY A 149 9.92 16.51 -6.06
N VAL A 150 8.72 16.58 -5.46
CA VAL A 150 8.03 17.84 -5.14
C VAL A 150 7.85 17.98 -3.64
N TYR A 151 8.34 19.05 -3.04
CA TYR A 151 7.97 19.47 -1.70
C TYR A 151 7.03 20.66 -1.77
N ALA A 152 5.90 20.60 -1.07
CA ALA A 152 5.00 21.74 -0.91
C ALA A 152 4.44 21.78 0.52
N ALA A 153 4.23 22.98 1.04
CA ALA A 153 3.73 23.18 2.39
C ALA A 153 2.63 24.25 2.45
N SER A 154 1.72 24.14 3.42
CA SER A 154 0.64 25.09 3.66
C SER A 154 -0.21 25.36 2.41
N ALA A 155 -0.47 26.62 2.08
CA ALA A 155 -1.27 27.05 0.94
C ALA A 155 -0.74 26.55 -0.42
N ASN A 156 0.54 26.14 -0.51
CA ASN A 156 1.10 25.57 -1.75
C ASN A 156 0.58 24.15 -2.05
N VAL A 157 0.10 23.42 -1.04
CA VAL A 157 -0.30 22.00 -1.21
C VAL A 157 -1.43 21.86 -2.22
N GLY A 158 -2.48 22.68 -2.14
CA GLY A 158 -3.64 22.56 -3.04
C GLY A 158 -3.27 22.75 -4.51
N GLN A 159 -2.43 23.76 -4.79
CA GLN A 159 -1.95 24.05 -6.15
C GLN A 159 -0.98 22.99 -6.67
N SER A 160 -0.14 22.47 -5.79
CA SER A 160 0.82 21.41 -6.11
C SER A 160 0.09 20.10 -6.41
N VAL A 161 -0.94 19.75 -5.63
CA VAL A 161 -1.78 18.57 -5.89
C VAL A 161 -2.50 18.72 -7.24
N ALA A 162 -3.06 19.89 -7.54
CA ALA A 162 -3.70 20.13 -8.84
C ALA A 162 -2.74 19.91 -10.02
N TYR A 163 -1.50 20.39 -9.91
CA TYR A 163 -0.47 20.14 -10.91
C TYR A 163 -0.10 18.65 -10.98
N LEU A 164 0.24 18.03 -9.85
CA LEU A 164 0.76 16.66 -9.76
C LEU A 164 -0.22 15.61 -10.27
N MET A 165 -1.51 15.83 -10.07
CA MET A 165 -2.59 14.95 -10.52
C MET A 165 -3.09 15.31 -11.93
N GLY A 166 -2.68 16.45 -12.49
CA GLY A 166 -3.07 16.90 -13.82
C GLY A 166 -2.36 16.15 -14.96
N GLU A 167 -2.96 16.20 -16.15
CA GLU A 167 -2.43 15.50 -17.33
C GLU A 167 -1.05 16.00 -17.77
N HIS A 168 -0.76 17.28 -17.49
CA HIS A 168 0.50 17.96 -17.83
C HIS A 168 1.58 17.85 -16.74
N ALA A 169 1.35 17.05 -15.69
CA ALA A 169 2.39 16.78 -14.70
C ALA A 169 3.61 16.15 -15.38
N ASN A 170 4.80 16.67 -15.08
CA ASN A 170 6.03 16.12 -15.63
C ASN A 170 6.20 14.65 -15.20
N LYS A 171 6.46 13.77 -16.17
CA LYS A 171 6.54 12.31 -15.96
C LYS A 171 7.79 11.86 -15.19
N GLY A 172 8.80 12.73 -15.12
CA GLY A 172 9.99 12.54 -14.28
C GLY A 172 9.75 12.73 -12.79
N ILE A 173 8.56 13.21 -12.38
CA ILE A 173 8.20 13.33 -10.97
C ILE A 173 7.80 11.96 -10.42
N ARG A 174 8.60 11.46 -9.46
CA ARG A 174 8.48 10.12 -8.88
C ARG A 174 8.02 10.10 -7.43
N ALA A 175 8.04 11.24 -6.72
CA ALA A 175 7.55 11.32 -5.35
C ALA A 175 7.15 12.75 -4.96
N ALA A 176 6.27 12.90 -3.96
CA ALA A 176 5.97 14.21 -3.39
C ALA A 176 5.84 14.18 -1.86
N VAL A 177 6.14 15.30 -1.23
CA VAL A 177 5.96 15.55 0.21
C VAL A 177 5.10 16.79 0.37
N LEU A 178 3.99 16.64 1.10
CA LEU A 178 2.96 17.67 1.27
C LEU A 178 2.75 17.94 2.76
N TYR A 179 3.11 19.12 3.22
CA TYR A 179 3.07 19.48 4.64
C TYR A 179 1.87 20.40 4.96
N TYR A 180 1.05 19.99 5.93
CA TYR A 180 0.04 20.79 6.64
C TYR A 180 -0.81 21.71 5.75
N GLY A 181 -1.29 21.19 4.62
CA GLY A 181 -2.06 21.95 3.63
C GLY A 181 -3.33 21.24 3.17
N HIS A 182 -4.13 21.95 2.38
CA HIS A 182 -5.38 21.42 1.84
C HIS A 182 -5.13 20.54 0.62
N HIS A 183 -5.73 19.35 0.61
CA HIS A 183 -5.64 18.40 -0.48
C HIS A 183 -6.96 18.42 -1.27
N GLN A 184 -6.88 18.68 -2.56
CA GLN A 184 -8.06 18.56 -3.43
C GLN A 184 -8.46 17.08 -3.56
N ALA A 185 -9.76 16.83 -3.59
CA ALA A 185 -10.29 15.53 -3.99
C ALA A 185 -10.09 15.34 -5.51
N GLY A 186 -9.80 14.13 -5.93
CA GLY A 186 -9.65 13.82 -7.35
C GLY A 186 -9.14 12.40 -7.54
N PRO A 187 -9.08 11.90 -8.78
CA PRO A 187 -8.34 10.68 -9.03
C PRO A 187 -6.88 10.92 -8.66
N TYR A 188 -6.33 10.06 -7.81
CA TYR A 188 -4.92 10.10 -7.46
C TYR A 188 -4.12 9.16 -8.36
N ARG A 189 -2.93 9.63 -8.74
CA ARG A 189 -1.96 8.85 -9.50
C ARG A 189 -1.52 7.61 -8.71
N LYS A 190 -1.66 6.43 -9.32
CA LYS A 190 -1.22 5.15 -8.73
C LYS A 190 0.30 4.96 -8.79
N ASP A 191 0.99 5.75 -9.60
CA ASP A 191 2.43 5.71 -9.81
C ASP A 191 3.22 6.75 -9.00
N LEU A 192 2.53 7.59 -8.20
CA LEU A 192 3.13 8.70 -7.48
C LEU A 192 3.01 8.52 -5.95
N PRO A 193 4.02 7.95 -5.29
CA PRO A 193 4.14 7.97 -3.84
C PRO A 193 4.09 9.40 -3.28
N VAL A 194 3.29 9.59 -2.22
CA VAL A 194 3.18 10.89 -1.54
C VAL A 194 3.28 10.72 -0.02
N LEU A 195 4.10 11.53 0.65
CA LEU A 195 4.05 11.69 2.09
C LEU A 195 3.24 12.95 2.43
N SER A 196 2.02 12.77 2.92
CA SER A 196 1.18 13.85 3.41
C SER A 196 1.34 13.96 4.93
N VAL A 197 1.93 15.05 5.40
CA VAL A 197 2.10 15.32 6.83
C VAL A 197 1.03 16.29 7.29
N ILE A 198 0.24 15.90 8.28
CA ILE A 198 -0.86 16.71 8.83
C ILE A 198 -0.46 17.20 10.22
N ALA A 199 -0.38 18.52 10.39
CA ALA A 199 -0.19 19.13 11.71
C ALA A 199 -1.48 19.04 12.53
N GLU A 200 -1.40 18.56 13.77
CA GLU A 200 -2.58 18.50 14.66
C GLU A 200 -3.20 19.88 14.86
N GLY A 201 -2.37 20.93 14.94
CA GLY A 201 -2.84 22.32 15.04
C GLY A 201 -3.79 22.76 13.92
N ASP A 202 -3.76 22.12 12.75
CA ASP A 202 -4.66 22.44 11.63
C ASP A 202 -5.99 21.69 11.68
N LEU A 203 -6.05 20.55 12.37
CA LEU A 203 -7.29 19.77 12.49
C LEU A 203 -8.36 20.55 13.26
N HIS A 204 -7.94 21.37 14.23
CA HIS A 204 -8.85 22.29 14.93
C HIS A 204 -9.45 23.35 14.01
N ARG A 205 -8.72 23.75 12.96
CA ARG A 205 -9.16 24.80 12.01
C ARG A 205 -10.00 24.25 10.87
N SER A 206 -9.86 22.97 10.53
CA SER A 206 -10.60 22.34 9.44
C SER A 206 -10.93 20.88 9.75
N PRO A 207 -11.90 20.63 10.66
CA PRO A 207 -12.34 19.29 11.03
C PRO A 207 -12.77 18.46 9.81
N GLY A 208 -12.40 17.18 9.79
CA GLY A 208 -12.76 16.25 8.71
C GLY A 208 -11.85 16.29 7.47
N THR A 209 -10.89 17.22 7.39
CA THR A 209 -9.94 17.27 6.25
C THR A 209 -9.10 16.01 6.16
N ALA A 210 -8.61 15.48 7.29
CA ALA A 210 -7.84 14.24 7.33
C ALA A 210 -8.69 13.02 6.94
N ASP A 211 -9.93 12.94 7.44
CA ASP A 211 -10.84 11.82 7.14
C ASP A 211 -11.16 11.75 5.65
N ASN A 212 -11.43 12.90 5.02
CA ASN A 212 -11.73 12.96 3.59
C ASN A 212 -10.51 12.60 2.75
N LEU A 213 -9.32 13.07 3.14
CA LEU A 213 -8.09 12.67 2.47
C LEU A 213 -7.89 11.15 2.57
N TRP A 214 -8.03 10.57 3.76
CA TRP A 214 -7.87 9.13 3.97
C TRP A 214 -8.85 8.31 3.14
N LYS A 215 -10.13 8.70 3.12
CA LYS A 215 -11.15 8.08 2.27
C LYS A 215 -10.79 8.14 0.79
N ASN A 216 -10.30 9.29 0.31
CA ASN A 216 -9.90 9.45 -1.09
C ASN A 216 -8.66 8.60 -1.44
N VAL A 217 -7.67 8.53 -0.55
CA VAL A 217 -6.49 7.67 -0.73
C VAL A 217 -6.90 6.21 -0.85
N LEU A 218 -7.76 5.73 0.04
CA LEU A 218 -8.29 4.36 0.01
C LEU A 218 -9.11 4.08 -1.24
N ALA A 219 -10.04 4.98 -1.61
CA ALA A 219 -10.90 4.82 -2.77
C ALA A 219 -10.11 4.75 -4.09
N ASN A 220 -8.94 5.38 -4.15
CA ASN A 220 -8.09 5.40 -5.34
C ASN A 220 -6.95 4.36 -5.32
N TYR A 221 -6.75 3.64 -4.20
CA TYR A 221 -5.55 2.83 -3.96
C TYR A 221 -4.26 3.64 -4.20
N ALA A 222 -4.27 4.90 -3.77
CA ALA A 222 -3.15 5.80 -3.99
C ALA A 222 -1.99 5.42 -3.07
N PRO A 223 -0.73 5.43 -3.54
CA PRO A 223 0.44 5.08 -2.73
C PRO A 223 0.84 6.22 -1.76
N TRP A 224 -0.12 6.76 -1.03
CA TRP A 224 0.07 7.88 -0.12
C TRP A 224 0.27 7.39 1.31
N THR A 225 1.30 7.91 1.97
CA THR A 225 1.53 7.79 3.41
C THR A 225 0.98 9.03 4.10
N ILE A 226 0.04 8.86 5.04
CA ILE A 226 -0.43 9.97 5.88
C ILE A 226 0.28 9.91 7.21
N LYS A 227 1.00 10.98 7.56
CA LYS A 227 1.70 11.14 8.84
C LYS A 227 1.01 12.22 9.66
N MET A 228 0.52 11.84 10.84
CA MET A 228 0.04 12.80 11.82
C MET A 228 1.22 13.36 12.63
N ALA A 229 1.39 14.68 12.60
CA ALA A 229 2.31 15.42 13.45
C ALA A 229 1.60 15.80 14.75
N SER A 230 1.38 14.79 15.60
CA SER A 230 0.68 14.92 16.88
C SER A 230 1.41 15.86 17.84
N GLY A 231 0.67 16.75 18.50
CA GLY A 231 1.17 17.79 19.41
C GLY A 231 1.90 18.93 18.72
N LEU A 232 1.95 18.95 17.37
CA LEU A 232 2.72 19.93 16.62
C LEU A 232 1.82 20.97 15.92
N PRO A 233 2.21 22.26 15.93
CA PRO A 233 1.45 23.32 15.30
C PRO A 233 1.63 23.34 13.78
N HIS A 234 0.86 24.19 13.10
CA HIS A 234 1.13 24.56 11.71
C HIS A 234 2.58 25.07 11.56
N ALA A 235 3.27 24.69 10.47
CA ALA A 235 4.66 25.07 10.23
C ALA A 235 5.64 24.68 11.36
N PHE A 236 5.38 23.53 12.01
CA PHE A 236 6.25 22.98 13.06
C PHE A 236 7.69 22.75 12.62
N ASP A 237 7.90 22.51 11.32
CA ASP A 237 9.22 22.27 10.72
C ASP A 237 10.11 23.52 10.74
N ALA A 238 9.53 24.71 10.96
CA ALA A 238 10.27 25.95 11.21
C ALA A 238 10.12 26.46 12.65
N PHE A 239 8.95 26.28 13.28
CA PHE A 239 8.59 26.97 14.52
C PHE A 239 8.48 26.07 15.74
N SER A 240 8.85 24.79 15.65
CA SER A 240 8.85 23.86 16.78
C SER A 240 10.18 23.15 16.88
N ASP A 241 11.14 23.75 17.56
CA ASP A 241 12.50 23.24 17.70
C ASP A 241 12.60 22.09 18.74
N ASN A 242 11.89 20.99 18.48
CA ASN A 242 11.78 19.85 19.37
C ASN A 242 11.96 18.50 18.65
N ASP A 243 12.11 17.44 19.42
CA ASP A 243 12.38 16.10 18.90
C ASP A 243 11.27 15.57 17.97
N ALA A 244 10.01 15.88 18.27
CA ALA A 244 8.89 15.42 17.45
C ALA A 244 8.95 16.02 16.04
N ALA A 245 9.21 17.33 15.94
CA ALA A 245 9.38 18.01 14.65
C ALA A 245 10.59 17.45 13.87
N ARG A 246 11.74 17.31 14.54
CA ARG A 246 12.96 16.74 13.90
C ARG A 246 12.77 15.31 13.43
N ARG A 247 12.04 14.47 14.17
CA ARG A 247 11.70 13.11 13.74
C ARG A 247 10.92 13.09 12.43
N ILE A 248 9.94 13.97 12.28
CA ILE A 248 9.16 14.06 11.04
C ILE A 248 10.04 14.55 9.87
N VAL A 249 10.95 15.50 10.11
CA VAL A 249 11.92 15.91 9.09
C VAL A 249 12.84 14.74 8.68
N MET A 250 13.30 13.91 9.63
CA MET A 250 14.10 12.70 9.35
C MET A 250 13.30 11.63 8.58
N GLU A 251 12.01 11.46 8.91
CA GLU A 251 11.10 10.58 8.17
C GLU A 251 10.92 11.06 6.72
N THR A 252 10.82 12.38 6.51
CA THR A 252 10.77 12.98 5.16
C THR A 252 12.05 12.70 4.36
N ILE A 253 13.23 12.80 4.97
CA ILE A 253 14.50 12.40 4.31
C ILE A 253 14.47 10.91 3.93
N SER A 254 13.97 10.07 4.84
CA SER A 254 13.86 8.62 4.60
C SER A 254 12.85 8.31 3.48
N PHE A 255 11.76 9.06 3.40
CA PHE A 255 10.78 8.96 2.32
C PHE A 255 11.41 9.26 0.96
N TRP A 256 12.22 10.31 0.85
CA TRP A 256 12.94 10.60 -0.39
C TRP A 256 13.86 9.47 -0.80
N LYS A 257 14.64 8.93 0.14
CA LYS A 257 15.53 7.78 -0.08
C LYS A 257 14.77 6.57 -0.63
N ASN A 258 13.64 6.24 -0.04
CA ASN A 258 12.87 5.06 -0.44
C ASN A 258 12.21 5.18 -1.81
N ASN A 259 12.01 6.40 -2.33
CA ASN A 259 11.25 6.62 -3.57
C ASN A 259 12.07 7.23 -4.72
N LEU A 260 13.21 7.86 -4.45
CA LEU A 260 14.07 8.46 -5.47
C LEU A 260 15.39 7.72 -5.66
N ASP A 261 15.89 7.01 -4.65
CA ASP A 261 17.12 6.23 -4.79
C ASP A 261 16.84 4.89 -5.48
N PRO A 262 17.84 4.30 -6.17
CA PRO A 262 17.71 2.94 -6.68
C PRO A 262 17.41 1.96 -5.53
N VAL A 263 16.38 1.14 -5.70
CA VAL A 263 16.12 0.02 -4.78
C VAL A 263 17.26 -0.99 -4.92
N PRO A 264 17.95 -1.36 -3.82
CA PRO A 264 18.99 -2.38 -3.87
C PRO A 264 18.42 -3.68 -4.42
N VAL A 265 18.98 -4.17 -5.53
CA VAL A 265 18.65 -5.49 -6.07
C VAL A 265 19.48 -6.51 -5.30
N PRO A 266 18.84 -7.50 -4.64
CA PRO A 266 19.59 -8.54 -3.96
C PRO A 266 20.47 -9.34 -4.92
N SER A 267 21.60 -9.85 -4.41
CA SER A 267 22.53 -10.67 -5.22
C SER A 267 22.01 -12.08 -5.51
N TRP A 268 20.97 -12.53 -4.80
CA TRP A 268 20.35 -13.84 -5.04
C TRP A 268 19.35 -13.77 -6.20
N LYS A 269 19.28 -14.86 -6.97
CA LYS A 269 18.29 -15.00 -8.05
C LYS A 269 16.87 -14.97 -7.49
N PRO A 270 15.92 -14.26 -8.13
CA PRO A 270 14.50 -14.37 -7.80
C PRO A 270 14.06 -15.84 -7.83
N ALA A 271 13.35 -16.29 -6.80
CA ALA A 271 12.82 -17.63 -6.76
C ALA A 271 11.49 -17.65 -7.53
N GLU A 272 11.45 -18.33 -8.67
CA GLU A 272 10.27 -18.44 -9.55
C GLU A 272 9.00 -18.87 -8.76
N GLY A 273 9.16 -19.75 -7.76
CA GLY A 273 8.05 -20.20 -6.92
C GLY A 273 7.46 -19.11 -6.00
N ARG A 274 8.20 -18.04 -5.65
CA ARG A 274 7.67 -16.98 -4.77
C ARG A 274 6.55 -16.21 -5.44
N ASP A 275 6.75 -15.82 -6.69
CA ASP A 275 5.74 -15.08 -7.45
C ASP A 275 4.51 -15.97 -7.69
N LEU A 276 4.71 -17.27 -7.95
CA LEU A 276 3.62 -18.23 -8.08
C LEU A 276 2.80 -18.31 -6.78
N LEU A 277 3.45 -18.51 -5.63
CA LEU A 277 2.77 -18.63 -4.34
C LEU A 277 2.01 -17.36 -3.94
N GLY A 278 2.48 -16.19 -4.37
CA GLY A 278 1.75 -14.92 -4.20
C GLY A 278 0.60 -14.71 -5.19
N THR A 279 0.48 -15.55 -6.22
CA THR A 279 -0.50 -15.44 -7.31
C THR A 279 -1.62 -16.48 -7.19
N VAL A 280 -1.30 -17.72 -6.77
CA VAL A 280 -2.26 -18.81 -6.54
C VAL A 280 -3.38 -18.36 -5.60
N GLY A 281 -4.63 -18.65 -5.98
CA GLY A 281 -5.82 -18.19 -5.26
C GLY A 281 -6.15 -16.69 -5.34
N ILE A 282 -5.27 -15.85 -5.90
CA ILE A 282 -5.47 -14.40 -6.04
C ILE A 282 -5.79 -14.02 -7.49
N ASP A 283 -4.93 -14.42 -8.42
CA ASP A 283 -5.09 -14.19 -9.86
C ASP A 283 -4.93 -15.51 -10.59
N ARG A 284 -6.06 -16.19 -10.79
CA ARG A 284 -6.11 -17.53 -11.37
C ARG A 284 -5.53 -17.59 -12.78
N ALA A 285 -5.83 -16.61 -13.63
CA ALA A 285 -5.37 -16.60 -15.01
C ALA A 285 -3.83 -16.52 -15.08
N LYS A 286 -3.25 -15.63 -14.25
CA LYS A 286 -1.79 -15.52 -14.14
C LYS A 286 -1.19 -16.78 -13.51
N ALA A 287 -1.79 -17.33 -12.45
CA ALA A 287 -1.32 -18.56 -11.80
C ALA A 287 -1.26 -19.73 -12.79
N LEU A 288 -2.31 -19.95 -13.58
CA LEU A 288 -2.37 -20.98 -14.61
C LEU A 288 -1.26 -20.82 -15.66
N GLY A 289 -1.02 -19.59 -16.12
CA GLY A 289 0.08 -19.32 -17.07
C GLY A 289 1.46 -19.65 -16.49
N MET A 290 1.68 -19.36 -15.20
CA MET A 290 2.94 -19.69 -14.51
C MET A 290 3.07 -21.20 -14.26
N LEU A 291 1.98 -21.86 -13.84
CA LEU A 291 1.95 -23.30 -13.56
C LEU A 291 2.13 -24.15 -14.83
N ASP A 292 1.58 -23.73 -15.96
CA ASP A 292 1.83 -24.37 -17.26
C ASP A 292 3.33 -24.36 -17.61
N GLN A 293 4.02 -23.25 -17.38
CA GLN A 293 5.47 -23.18 -17.58
C GLN A 293 6.23 -24.05 -16.57
N MET A 294 5.83 -24.04 -15.30
CA MET A 294 6.48 -24.83 -14.26
C MET A 294 6.29 -26.33 -14.46
N THR A 295 5.13 -26.79 -14.91
CA THR A 295 4.89 -28.22 -15.21
C THR A 295 5.69 -28.73 -16.41
N LYS A 296 6.09 -27.85 -17.34
CA LYS A 296 7.05 -28.21 -18.41
C LYS A 296 8.48 -28.34 -17.89
N LYS A 297 8.87 -27.49 -16.94
CA LYS A 297 10.22 -27.48 -16.34
C LYS A 297 10.40 -28.56 -15.28
N TYR A 298 9.37 -28.86 -14.52
CA TYR A 298 9.33 -29.83 -13.42
C TYR A 298 8.19 -30.83 -13.66
N PRO A 299 8.28 -31.68 -14.69
CA PRO A 299 7.15 -32.50 -15.16
C PRO A 299 6.72 -33.60 -14.19
N GLU A 300 7.53 -33.96 -13.21
CA GLU A 300 7.25 -35.01 -12.22
C GLU A 300 7.20 -34.46 -10.79
N ASP A 301 7.28 -33.13 -10.61
CA ASP A 301 7.15 -32.52 -9.30
C ASP A 301 5.67 -32.52 -8.89
N ILE A 302 5.34 -33.39 -7.92
CA ILE A 302 3.98 -33.58 -7.42
C ILE A 302 3.38 -32.29 -6.85
N THR A 303 4.18 -31.44 -6.21
CA THR A 303 3.69 -30.18 -5.64
C THR A 303 3.30 -29.20 -6.75
N VAL A 304 4.13 -29.07 -7.80
CA VAL A 304 3.81 -28.23 -8.96
C VAL A 304 2.56 -28.76 -9.69
N LEU A 305 2.47 -30.08 -9.89
CA LEU A 305 1.31 -30.71 -10.52
C LEU A 305 0.04 -30.52 -9.68
N ALA A 306 0.13 -30.62 -8.35
CA ALA A 306 -0.99 -30.39 -7.44
C ALA A 306 -1.53 -28.96 -7.54
N TYR A 307 -0.65 -27.95 -7.50
CA TYR A 307 -1.08 -26.56 -7.69
C TYR A 307 -1.74 -26.35 -9.05
N TYR A 308 -1.19 -26.96 -10.11
CA TYR A 308 -1.77 -26.84 -11.45
C TYR A 308 -3.15 -27.50 -11.57
N ALA A 309 -3.29 -28.74 -11.08
CA ALA A 309 -4.56 -29.45 -11.11
C ALA A 309 -5.65 -28.75 -10.28
N ASN A 310 -5.29 -28.21 -9.12
CA ASN A 310 -6.18 -27.44 -8.26
C ASN A 310 -6.67 -26.16 -8.95
N GLU A 311 -5.78 -25.37 -9.54
CA GLU A 311 -6.17 -24.15 -10.26
C GLU A 311 -7.01 -24.47 -11.52
N LEU A 312 -6.67 -25.53 -12.27
CA LEU A 312 -7.49 -25.99 -13.40
C LEU A 312 -8.89 -26.43 -12.96
N SER A 313 -8.99 -27.16 -11.85
CA SER A 313 -10.27 -27.58 -11.27
C SER A 313 -11.11 -26.37 -10.85
N ALA A 314 -10.49 -25.41 -10.19
CA ALA A 314 -11.14 -24.17 -9.75
C ALA A 314 -11.60 -23.31 -10.93
N ASP A 315 -10.84 -23.30 -12.03
CA ASP A 315 -11.20 -22.64 -13.30
C ASP A 315 -12.34 -23.33 -14.06
N GLY A 316 -12.66 -24.58 -13.70
CA GLY A 316 -13.68 -25.39 -14.39
C GLY A 316 -13.12 -26.19 -15.57
N GLN A 317 -11.80 -26.23 -15.76
CA GLN A 317 -11.13 -27.08 -16.76
C GLN A 317 -11.01 -28.52 -16.24
N LEU A 318 -12.15 -29.15 -15.94
CA LEU A 318 -12.23 -30.38 -15.15
C LEU A 318 -11.49 -31.56 -15.80
N ALA A 319 -11.61 -31.74 -17.12
CA ALA A 319 -10.93 -32.81 -17.83
C ALA A 319 -9.39 -32.64 -17.82
N ALA A 320 -8.91 -31.40 -17.90
CA ALA A 320 -7.48 -31.10 -17.81
C ALA A 320 -6.96 -31.38 -16.39
N ALA A 321 -7.70 -30.95 -15.36
CA ALA A 321 -7.37 -31.25 -13.97
C ALA A 321 -7.33 -32.76 -13.70
N GLU A 322 -8.30 -33.53 -14.20
CA GLU A 322 -8.36 -34.98 -14.06
C GLU A 322 -7.11 -35.66 -14.64
N SER A 323 -6.71 -35.25 -15.84
CA SER A 323 -5.48 -35.74 -16.49
C SER A 323 -4.23 -35.48 -15.64
N VAL A 324 -4.14 -34.31 -15.01
CA VAL A 324 -3.01 -33.96 -14.14
C VAL A 324 -3.04 -34.78 -12.84
N TYR A 325 -4.18 -34.96 -12.19
CA TYR A 325 -4.29 -35.82 -11.00
C TYR A 325 -3.95 -37.28 -11.30
N LEU A 326 -4.44 -37.83 -12.42
CA LEU A 326 -4.10 -39.18 -12.86
C LEU A 326 -2.59 -39.30 -13.14
N LYS A 327 -1.97 -38.26 -13.69
CA LYS A 327 -0.50 -38.20 -13.86
C LYS A 327 0.22 -38.22 -12.51
N MET A 328 -0.25 -37.45 -11.52
CA MET A 328 0.31 -37.48 -10.16
C MET A 328 0.23 -38.88 -9.55
N LEU A 329 -0.91 -39.56 -9.69
CA LEU A 329 -1.11 -40.93 -9.21
C LEU A 329 -0.31 -41.97 -9.99
N LYS A 330 0.07 -41.70 -11.24
CA LYS A 330 1.02 -42.54 -11.97
C LYS A 330 2.44 -42.42 -11.40
N ILE A 331 2.86 -41.22 -11.00
CA ILE A 331 4.17 -40.95 -10.41
C ILE A 331 4.23 -41.47 -8.96
N SER A 332 3.16 -41.21 -8.19
CA SER A 332 3.02 -41.58 -6.78
C SER A 332 1.70 -42.34 -6.55
N PRO A 333 1.65 -43.66 -6.85
CA PRO A 333 0.41 -44.45 -6.75
C PRO A 333 -0.22 -44.56 -5.36
N GLY A 334 0.51 -44.21 -4.30
CA GLY A 334 0.02 -44.18 -2.92
C GLY A 334 -0.28 -42.77 -2.40
N ASP A 335 -0.27 -41.75 -3.25
CA ASP A 335 -0.56 -40.38 -2.82
C ASP A 335 -2.06 -40.19 -2.53
N VAL A 336 -2.40 -40.33 -1.26
CA VAL A 336 -3.76 -40.19 -0.76
C VAL A 336 -4.33 -38.80 -1.04
N HIS A 337 -3.52 -37.74 -0.98
CA HIS A 337 -4.02 -36.38 -1.22
C HIS A 337 -4.44 -36.23 -2.69
N ALA A 338 -3.60 -36.70 -3.61
CA ALA A 338 -3.94 -36.71 -5.03
C ALA A 338 -5.18 -37.56 -5.34
N MET A 339 -5.38 -38.69 -4.62
CA MET A 339 -6.61 -39.49 -4.74
C MET A 339 -7.83 -38.71 -4.23
N MET A 340 -7.74 -38.06 -3.07
CA MET A 340 -8.84 -37.27 -2.50
C MET A 340 -9.22 -36.10 -3.41
N ASP A 341 -8.25 -35.39 -3.98
CA ASP A 341 -8.51 -34.27 -4.90
C ASP A 341 -9.15 -34.77 -6.21
N LEU A 342 -8.71 -35.92 -6.73
CA LEU A 342 -9.35 -36.58 -7.87
C LEU A 342 -10.80 -36.99 -7.54
N ILE A 343 -11.05 -37.58 -6.37
CA ILE A 343 -12.40 -37.97 -5.94
C ILE A 343 -13.32 -36.75 -5.89
N ALA A 344 -12.87 -35.65 -5.26
CA ALA A 344 -13.63 -34.40 -5.22
C ALA A 344 -13.93 -33.87 -6.63
N LEU A 345 -12.94 -33.91 -7.53
CA LEU A 345 -13.13 -33.54 -8.94
C LEU A 345 -14.15 -34.44 -9.66
N LEU A 346 -14.13 -35.75 -9.41
CA LEU A 346 -15.06 -36.71 -10.01
C LEU A 346 -16.51 -36.46 -9.54
N TYR A 347 -16.73 -36.15 -8.26
CA TYR A 347 -18.04 -35.69 -7.79
C TYR A 347 -18.46 -34.38 -8.47
N LYS A 348 -17.55 -33.40 -8.62
CA LYS A 348 -17.81 -32.17 -9.37
C LYS A 348 -18.22 -32.43 -10.83
N GLN A 349 -17.68 -33.49 -11.44
CA GLN A 349 -18.06 -33.97 -12.78
C GLN A 349 -19.32 -34.86 -12.80
N LYS A 350 -19.92 -35.16 -11.64
CA LYS A 350 -21.03 -36.12 -11.46
C LYS A 350 -20.68 -37.56 -11.84
N LYS A 351 -19.40 -37.93 -11.82
CA LYS A 351 -18.88 -39.28 -12.04
C LYS A 351 -18.83 -40.07 -10.72
N THR A 352 -19.95 -40.14 -10.01
CA THR A 352 -20.04 -40.70 -8.65
C THR A 352 -19.51 -42.14 -8.56
N GLU A 353 -19.84 -43.00 -9.52
CA GLU A 353 -19.38 -44.40 -9.50
C GLU A 353 -17.85 -44.54 -9.60
N GLU A 354 -17.18 -43.65 -10.34
CA GLU A 354 -15.72 -43.63 -10.42
C GLU A 354 -15.10 -43.05 -9.15
N ALA A 355 -15.71 -42.00 -8.58
CA ALA A 355 -15.31 -41.46 -7.29
C ALA A 355 -15.35 -42.55 -6.20
N GLU A 356 -16.41 -43.35 -6.11
CA GLU A 356 -16.52 -44.44 -5.12
C GLU A 356 -15.45 -45.53 -5.29
N LYS A 357 -15.03 -45.83 -6.54
CA LYS A 357 -13.92 -46.77 -6.79
C LYS A 357 -12.59 -46.22 -6.30
N TRP A 358 -12.32 -44.94 -6.55
CA TRP A 358 -11.12 -44.27 -6.05
C TRP A 358 -11.14 -44.14 -4.54
N LEU A 359 -12.31 -43.88 -3.95
CA LEU A 359 -12.51 -43.83 -2.51
C LEU A 359 -12.19 -45.18 -1.86
N ALA A 360 -12.72 -46.28 -2.40
CA ALA A 360 -12.39 -47.64 -1.96
C ALA A 360 -10.89 -47.95 -2.12
N THR A 361 -10.27 -47.49 -3.21
CA THR A 361 -8.83 -47.67 -3.46
C THR A 361 -8.02 -46.94 -2.38
N ALA A 362 -8.29 -45.66 -2.14
CA ALA A 362 -7.60 -44.85 -1.14
C ALA A 362 -7.72 -45.43 0.28
N PHE A 363 -8.84 -46.10 0.59
CA PHE A 363 -9.05 -46.78 1.88
C PHE A 363 -8.32 -48.11 2.02
N SER A 364 -7.99 -48.77 0.91
CA SER A 364 -7.34 -50.09 0.92
C SER A 364 -5.81 -50.03 0.87
N SER A 365 -5.24 -49.00 0.23
CA SER A 365 -3.79 -48.90 -0.02
C SER A 365 -3.02 -48.22 1.12
N THR A 366 -3.67 -47.38 1.90
CA THR A 366 -3.05 -46.51 2.92
C THR A 366 -4.12 -46.06 3.92
N ARG A 367 -3.86 -46.03 5.23
CA ARG A 367 -4.79 -45.37 6.17
C ARG A 367 -4.71 -43.85 5.92
N PRO A 368 -5.77 -43.18 5.41
CA PRO A 368 -5.71 -41.73 5.21
C PRO A 368 -5.57 -41.01 6.56
N SER A 369 -4.88 -39.87 6.58
CA SER A 369 -4.80 -39.03 7.78
C SER A 369 -6.14 -38.34 8.05
N ALA A 370 -6.34 -37.86 9.28
CA ALA A 370 -7.50 -37.03 9.61
C ALA A 370 -7.59 -35.79 8.69
N ASP A 371 -6.44 -35.18 8.36
CA ASP A 371 -6.35 -34.01 7.49
C ASP A 371 -6.81 -34.32 6.05
N ALA A 372 -6.46 -35.49 5.51
CA ALA A 372 -6.90 -35.90 4.18
C ALA A 372 -8.44 -36.06 4.12
N TYR A 373 -9.05 -36.64 5.15
CA TYR A 373 -10.51 -36.74 5.26
C TYR A 373 -11.17 -35.38 5.46
N ASN A 374 -10.59 -34.50 6.28
CA ASN A 374 -11.07 -33.14 6.47
C ASN A 374 -11.10 -32.36 5.16
N ASN A 375 -10.02 -32.44 4.37
CA ASN A 375 -9.91 -31.74 3.09
C ASN A 375 -10.92 -32.26 2.06
N LEU A 376 -11.07 -33.58 1.93
CA LEU A 376 -12.10 -34.16 1.06
C LEU A 376 -13.50 -33.74 1.51
N ALA A 377 -13.80 -33.83 2.81
CA ALA A 377 -15.09 -33.45 3.36
C ALA A 377 -15.44 -31.98 3.08
N TYR A 378 -14.47 -31.08 3.24
CA TYR A 378 -14.63 -29.67 2.92
C TYR A 378 -14.94 -29.47 1.43
N ASN A 379 -14.18 -30.11 0.54
CA ASN A 379 -14.43 -30.03 -0.89
C ASN A 379 -15.82 -30.55 -1.28
N LEU A 380 -16.24 -31.68 -0.71
CA LEU A 380 -17.59 -32.22 -0.91
C LEU A 380 -18.69 -31.29 -0.41
N LEU A 381 -18.47 -30.66 0.75
CA LEU A 381 -19.40 -29.68 1.31
C LEU A 381 -19.57 -28.46 0.39
N VAL A 382 -18.48 -27.96 -0.20
CA VAL A 382 -18.52 -26.86 -1.18
C VAL A 382 -19.24 -27.27 -2.46
N LEU A 383 -19.14 -28.54 -2.86
CA LEU A 383 -19.84 -29.10 -4.01
C LEU A 383 -21.34 -29.39 -3.76
N GLY A 384 -21.78 -29.32 -2.49
CA GLY A 384 -23.16 -29.64 -2.09
C GLY A 384 -23.41 -31.14 -1.86
N GLU A 385 -22.37 -31.97 -1.86
CA GLU A 385 -22.45 -33.40 -1.52
C GLU A 385 -22.40 -33.56 0.01
N ASP A 386 -23.39 -32.97 0.68
CA ASP A 386 -23.36 -32.73 2.14
C ASP A 386 -23.36 -34.03 2.96
N ALA A 387 -24.02 -35.08 2.48
CA ALA A 387 -24.08 -36.37 3.18
C ALA A 387 -22.73 -37.11 3.12
N GLU A 388 -22.06 -37.07 1.97
CA GLU A 388 -20.72 -37.63 1.76
C GLU A 388 -19.66 -36.83 2.53
N ALA A 389 -19.79 -35.50 2.57
CA ALA A 389 -18.99 -34.64 3.41
C ALA A 389 -19.09 -35.04 4.89
N ALA A 390 -20.31 -35.26 5.40
CA ALA A 390 -20.52 -35.68 6.78
C ALA A 390 -19.83 -37.02 7.10
N LYS A 391 -19.95 -38.03 6.21
CA LYS A 391 -19.24 -39.33 6.36
C LYS A 391 -17.72 -39.13 6.44
N CYS A 392 -17.16 -38.24 5.63
CA CYS A 392 -15.72 -37.96 5.63
C CYS A 392 -15.28 -37.25 6.92
N TYR A 393 -16.05 -36.27 7.40
CA TYR A 393 -15.76 -35.63 8.70
C TYR A 393 -15.87 -36.61 9.87
N GLU A 394 -16.87 -37.50 9.89
CA GLU A 394 -16.97 -38.57 10.89
C GLU A 394 -15.71 -39.45 10.92
N LYS A 395 -15.14 -39.77 9.74
CA LYS A 395 -13.89 -40.53 9.63
C LYS A 395 -12.71 -39.72 10.14
N ALA A 396 -12.58 -38.44 9.78
CA ALA A 396 -11.54 -37.57 10.30
C ALA A 396 -11.56 -37.53 11.84
N ILE A 397 -12.75 -37.34 12.43
CA ILE A 397 -12.98 -37.33 13.88
C ILE A 397 -12.58 -38.65 14.52
N SER A 398 -12.88 -39.78 13.88
CA SER A 398 -12.53 -41.12 14.40
C SER A 398 -11.02 -41.34 14.52
N ILE A 399 -10.22 -40.59 13.75
CA ILE A 399 -8.76 -40.63 13.77
C ILE A 399 -8.21 -39.58 14.73
N LYS A 400 -8.68 -38.33 14.62
CA LYS A 400 -8.25 -37.20 15.43
C LYS A 400 -9.46 -36.29 15.72
N PRO A 401 -10.02 -36.32 16.94
CA PRO A 401 -11.10 -35.42 17.32
C PRO A 401 -10.61 -33.98 17.46
N GLU A 402 -11.17 -33.06 16.69
CA GLU A 402 -10.84 -31.63 16.73
C GLU A 402 -12.11 -30.76 16.68
N GLY A 403 -12.10 -29.65 17.42
CA GLY A 403 -13.26 -28.76 17.51
C GLY A 403 -13.68 -28.18 16.15
N LEU A 404 -12.71 -27.78 15.32
CA LEU A 404 -12.99 -27.29 13.96
C LEU A 404 -13.61 -28.38 13.07
N THR A 405 -13.15 -29.63 13.18
CA THR A 405 -13.75 -30.73 12.42
C THR A 405 -15.18 -31.03 12.86
N TYR A 406 -15.46 -31.02 14.16
CA TYR A 406 -16.82 -31.15 14.67
C TYR A 406 -17.73 -30.00 14.21
N TYR A 407 -17.20 -28.77 14.17
CA TYR A 407 -17.93 -27.62 13.63
C TYR A 407 -18.28 -27.82 12.15
N ASN A 408 -17.31 -28.21 11.32
CA ASN A 408 -17.55 -28.44 9.90
C ASN A 408 -18.49 -29.64 9.65
N LEU A 409 -18.44 -30.68 10.49
CA LEU A 409 -19.42 -31.77 10.48
C LEU A 409 -20.84 -31.25 10.74
N ALA A 410 -20.99 -30.31 11.69
CA ALA A 410 -22.28 -29.71 11.96
C ALA A 410 -22.82 -28.93 10.76
N CYS A 411 -21.97 -28.19 10.04
CA CYS A 411 -22.34 -27.53 8.78
C CYS A 411 -22.86 -28.55 7.75
N ALA A 412 -22.16 -29.67 7.58
CA ALA A 412 -22.59 -30.75 6.68
C ALA A 412 -23.95 -31.35 7.08
N TYR A 413 -24.17 -31.59 8.37
CA TYR A 413 -25.47 -32.07 8.87
C TYR A 413 -26.59 -31.03 8.73
N SER A 414 -26.30 -29.75 8.95
CA SER A 414 -27.24 -28.66 8.79
C SER A 414 -27.75 -28.60 7.35
N LYS A 415 -26.84 -28.57 6.37
CA LYS A 415 -27.19 -28.50 4.95
C LYS A 415 -27.90 -29.76 4.43
N SER A 416 -27.53 -30.94 4.94
CA SER A 416 -28.22 -32.20 4.65
C SER A 416 -29.55 -32.39 5.41
N LYS A 417 -30.04 -31.36 6.11
CA LYS A 417 -31.33 -31.35 6.85
C LYS A 417 -31.39 -32.36 7.99
N ASN A 418 -30.28 -32.55 8.71
CA ASN A 418 -30.15 -33.38 9.90
C ASN A 418 -29.89 -32.52 11.15
N PRO A 419 -30.85 -31.68 11.60
CA PRO A 419 -30.60 -30.68 12.64
C PRO A 419 -30.15 -31.28 13.97
N ASP A 420 -30.69 -32.43 14.38
CA ASP A 420 -30.30 -33.07 15.65
C ASP A 420 -28.83 -33.50 15.67
N LYS A 421 -28.35 -34.06 14.56
CA LYS A 421 -26.94 -34.42 14.42
C LYS A 421 -26.06 -33.17 14.32
N ALA A 422 -26.54 -32.12 13.65
CA ALA A 422 -25.84 -30.85 13.58
C ALA A 422 -25.64 -30.24 14.97
N PHE A 423 -26.70 -30.19 15.79
CA PHE A 423 -26.62 -29.70 17.16
C PHE A 423 -25.65 -30.52 18.04
N ALA A 424 -25.71 -31.85 17.96
CA ALA A 424 -24.77 -32.71 18.67
C ALA A 424 -23.30 -32.46 18.26
N ALA A 425 -23.06 -32.22 16.97
CA ALA A 425 -21.74 -31.88 16.46
C ALA A 425 -21.28 -30.48 16.91
N LEU A 426 -22.16 -29.46 16.95
CA LEU A 426 -21.82 -28.14 17.50
C LEU A 426 -21.49 -28.18 19.00
N GLU A 427 -22.19 -29.01 19.78
CA GLU A 427 -21.85 -29.22 21.20
C GLU A 427 -20.45 -29.81 21.34
N LYS A 428 -20.12 -30.83 20.54
CA LYS A 428 -18.78 -31.41 20.49
C LYS A 428 -17.72 -30.41 20.03
N ALA A 429 -18.04 -29.54 19.08
CA ALA A 429 -17.14 -28.49 18.62
C ALA A 429 -16.72 -27.57 19.77
N ILE A 430 -17.70 -27.12 20.57
CA ILE A 430 -17.48 -26.29 21.75
C ILE A 430 -16.70 -27.04 22.84
N GLU A 431 -17.05 -28.29 23.12
CA GLU A 431 -16.33 -29.15 24.08
C GLU A 431 -14.84 -29.31 23.69
N HIS A 432 -14.55 -29.35 22.40
CA HIS A 432 -13.20 -29.42 21.84
C HIS A 432 -12.58 -28.04 21.52
N GLY A 433 -13.10 -26.96 22.11
CA GLY A 433 -12.48 -25.63 22.11
C GLY A 433 -12.82 -24.72 20.93
N PHE A 434 -13.71 -25.12 20.03
CA PHE A 434 -14.18 -24.26 18.95
C PHE A 434 -15.34 -23.37 19.45
N THR A 435 -15.01 -22.22 20.01
CA THR A 435 -15.97 -21.32 20.67
C THR A 435 -16.13 -19.97 19.98
N TYR A 436 -15.85 -19.84 18.68
CA TYR A 436 -15.88 -18.54 17.99
C TYR A 436 -17.32 -18.09 17.70
N ARG A 437 -17.89 -17.23 18.55
CA ARG A 437 -19.30 -16.81 18.43
C ARG A 437 -19.64 -16.20 17.08
N ASN A 438 -18.76 -15.33 16.57
CA ASN A 438 -18.96 -14.64 15.31
C ASN A 438 -19.12 -15.63 14.13
N GLN A 439 -18.41 -16.76 14.16
CA GLN A 439 -18.54 -17.77 13.12
C GLN A 439 -19.93 -18.41 13.15
N PHE A 440 -20.42 -18.82 14.33
CA PHE A 440 -21.74 -19.46 14.45
C PHE A 440 -22.86 -18.51 13.98
N GLU A 441 -22.79 -17.22 14.33
CA GLU A 441 -23.82 -16.24 13.99
C GLU A 441 -23.89 -15.91 12.49
N HIS A 442 -22.75 -15.94 11.78
CA HIS A 442 -22.66 -15.44 10.40
C HIS A 442 -22.42 -16.53 9.35
N ASP A 443 -22.14 -17.77 9.75
CA ASP A 443 -21.96 -18.87 8.80
C ASP A 443 -23.29 -19.22 8.13
N PRO A 444 -23.40 -19.12 6.79
CA PRO A 444 -24.62 -19.44 6.06
C PRO A 444 -24.97 -20.93 6.12
N ASP A 445 -23.99 -21.82 6.35
CA ASP A 445 -24.25 -23.26 6.42
C ASP A 445 -25.08 -23.63 7.66
N LEU A 446 -25.06 -22.77 8.69
CA LEU A 446 -25.84 -22.92 9.91
C LEU A 446 -27.18 -22.17 9.89
N GLU A 447 -27.49 -21.44 8.81
CA GLU A 447 -28.75 -20.71 8.66
C GLU A 447 -30.00 -21.57 8.95
N PRO A 448 -30.09 -22.84 8.49
CA PRO A 448 -31.21 -23.71 8.81
C PRO A 448 -31.43 -23.96 10.31
N LEU A 449 -30.41 -23.77 11.15
CA LEU A 449 -30.46 -24.02 12.59
C LEU A 449 -30.82 -22.78 13.41
N LYS A 450 -30.69 -21.56 12.85
CA LYS A 450 -30.76 -20.31 13.64
C LYS A 450 -32.12 -20.03 14.26
N SER A 451 -33.20 -20.60 13.70
CA SER A 451 -34.56 -20.50 14.21
C SER A 451 -34.89 -21.49 15.35
N ASP A 452 -34.05 -22.51 15.55
CA ASP A 452 -34.22 -23.51 16.61
C ASP A 452 -33.73 -22.95 17.96
N SER A 453 -34.50 -23.18 19.02
CA SER A 453 -34.20 -22.66 20.37
C SER A 453 -32.86 -23.17 20.92
N ARG A 454 -32.41 -24.36 20.51
CA ARG A 454 -31.10 -24.92 20.88
C ARG A 454 -29.94 -24.07 20.40
N PHE A 455 -30.11 -23.34 19.29
CA PHE A 455 -29.07 -22.50 18.73
C PHE A 455 -28.71 -21.34 19.67
N GLN A 456 -29.70 -20.72 20.29
CA GLN A 456 -29.48 -19.65 21.29
C GLN A 456 -28.78 -20.19 22.54
N VAL A 457 -29.11 -21.41 22.96
CA VAL A 457 -28.44 -22.10 24.09
C VAL A 457 -26.96 -22.37 23.77
N LEU A 458 -26.65 -22.75 22.52
CA LEU A 458 -25.28 -22.93 22.07
C LEU A 458 -24.49 -21.62 22.01
N LEU A 459 -25.08 -20.54 21.48
CA LEU A 459 -24.43 -19.23 21.42
C LEU A 459 -24.07 -18.66 22.80
N ALA A 460 -24.82 -19.03 23.85
CA ALA A 460 -24.46 -18.65 25.22
C ALA A 460 -23.17 -19.33 25.73
N LYS A 461 -22.71 -20.40 25.07
CA LYS A 461 -21.49 -21.15 25.40
C LYS A 461 -20.27 -20.72 24.55
N THR A 462 -20.43 -19.80 23.60
CA THR A 462 -19.35 -19.29 22.73
C THR A 462 -18.80 -17.95 23.22
N LYS A 463 -17.64 -17.54 22.71
CA LYS A 463 -16.89 -16.33 23.09
C LYS A 463 -16.70 -15.39 21.91
#